data_AF-J9CSE3-F1
#
_entry.id   AF-J9CSE3-F1
#
_cell.length_a   1.000
_cell.length_b   1.000
_cell.length_c   1.000
_cell.angle_alpha   90.00
_cell.angle_beta   90.00
_cell.angle_gamma   90.00
#
_symmetry.space_group_name_H-M   'P 1'
#
loop_
_entity.id
_entity.type
_entity.pdbx_description
1 polymer ?
#
loop_
_entity_poly.entity_id
_entity_poly.type
_entity_poly.pdbx_seq_one_letter_code
_entity_poly.pdbx_strand_id
1 'polypeptide(L)'
;MLKGSGRSIPGIHLRDALDLVNKRLPGAIVRFGGHAMAAGLTLKPDSLTAFRETLDEVVRTSVDRSIFERVILTDGGLAPDEITEQLIEQINQQIWGQGFDAPIFANEFTVLRQ
;
A
#
# COMPACT_ATOMS: atom_id res chain seq x y z
N MET A 1 25.50 -14.01 1.72
CA MET A 1 24.05 -14.09 1.42
C MET A 1 23.38 -12.83 1.91
N LEU A 2 22.45 -12.27 1.15
CA LEU A 2 21.67 -11.09 1.55
C LEU A 2 20.30 -11.54 2.06
N LYS A 3 19.78 -10.90 3.11
CA LYS A 3 18.40 -11.12 3.60
C LYS A 3 17.59 -9.84 3.38
N GLY A 4 16.34 -10.00 2.95
CA GLY A 4 15.44 -8.89 2.71
C GLY A 4 14.02 -9.20 3.18
N SER A 5 13.30 -8.15 3.57
CA SER A 5 11.87 -8.18 3.86
C SER A 5 11.17 -7.07 3.09
N GLY A 6 10.01 -7.36 2.51
CA GLY A 6 9.19 -6.38 1.80
C GLY A 6 7.81 -6.22 2.42
N ARG A 7 7.19 -5.08 2.11
CA ARG A 7 5.78 -4.79 2.32
C ARG A 7 5.17 -4.40 0.99
N SER A 8 3.91 -4.72 0.81
CA SER A 8 3.15 -4.39 -0.40
C SER A 8 2.12 -3.31 -0.13
N ILE A 9 1.50 -2.87 -1.21
CA ILE A 9 0.31 -2.01 -1.20
C ILE A 9 -0.87 -2.81 -1.76
N PRO A 10 -2.12 -2.40 -1.47
CA PRO A 10 -3.29 -2.98 -2.14
C PRO A 10 -3.09 -3.01 -3.66
N GLY A 11 -3.48 -4.13 -4.28
CA GLY A 11 -3.29 -4.35 -5.71
C GLY A 11 -2.00 -5.08 -6.11
N ILE A 12 -1.03 -5.27 -5.19
CA ILE A 12 0.17 -6.08 -5.46
C ILE A 12 0.22 -7.29 -4.51
N HIS A 13 0.26 -8.51 -5.06
CA HIS A 13 0.52 -9.71 -4.27
C HIS A 13 2.03 -10.01 -4.22
N LEU A 14 2.71 -9.51 -3.18
CA LEU A 14 4.18 -9.51 -3.10
C LEU A 14 4.79 -10.91 -3.17
N ARG A 15 4.20 -11.91 -2.51
CA ARG A 15 4.71 -13.30 -2.59
C ARG A 15 4.68 -13.84 -4.03
N ASP A 16 3.65 -13.50 -4.79
CA ASP A 16 3.48 -14.02 -6.15
C ASP A 16 4.38 -13.27 -7.12
N ALA A 17 4.59 -11.96 -6.90
CA ALA A 17 5.62 -11.20 -7.59
C ALA A 17 7.02 -11.82 -7.36
N LEU A 18 7.36 -12.21 -6.13
CA LEU A 18 8.62 -12.90 -5.84
C LEU A 18 8.71 -14.28 -6.51
N ASP A 19 7.60 -15.03 -6.60
CA ASP A 19 7.57 -16.31 -7.32
C ASP A 19 7.83 -16.13 -8.84
N LEU A 20 7.22 -15.09 -9.44
CA LEU A 20 7.49 -14.73 -10.83
C LEU A 20 8.95 -14.30 -11.04
N VAL A 21 9.51 -13.48 -10.14
CA VAL A 21 10.94 -13.12 -10.19
C VAL A 21 11.82 -14.36 -10.07
N ASN A 22 11.50 -15.30 -9.18
CA ASN A 22 12.26 -16.54 -9.02
C ASN A 22 12.23 -17.41 -10.29
N LYS A 23 11.11 -17.43 -11.01
CA LYS A 23 10.97 -18.12 -12.31
C LYS A 23 11.78 -17.44 -13.42
N ARG A 24 11.86 -16.10 -13.42
CA ARG A 24 12.63 -15.30 -14.41
C ARG A 24 14.14 -15.27 -14.12
N LEU A 25 14.53 -15.38 -12.85
CA LEU A 25 15.92 -15.40 -12.38
C LEU A 25 16.22 -16.65 -11.54
N PRO A 26 16.22 -17.85 -12.16
CA PRO A 26 16.41 -19.09 -11.43
C PRO A 26 17.75 -19.11 -10.69
N GLY A 27 17.69 -19.44 -9.40
CA GLY A 27 18.87 -19.56 -8.54
C GLY A 27 19.42 -18.24 -7.99
N ALA A 28 18.83 -17.08 -8.32
CA ALA A 28 19.14 -15.80 -7.66
C ALA A 28 18.58 -15.76 -6.23
N ILE A 29 17.30 -16.12 -6.08
CA ILE A 29 16.60 -16.23 -4.81
C ILE A 29 16.87 -17.62 -4.22
N VAL A 30 17.49 -17.65 -3.04
CA VAL A 30 17.82 -18.90 -2.33
C VAL A 30 16.60 -19.44 -1.59
N ARG A 31 15.81 -18.55 -0.99
CA ARG A 31 14.51 -18.87 -0.39
C ARG A 31 13.64 -17.62 -0.39
N PHE A 32 12.34 -17.78 -0.47
CA PHE A 32 11.37 -16.72 -0.21
C PHE A 32 10.10 -17.30 0.40
N GLY A 33 9.30 -16.46 1.04
CA GLY A 33 8.03 -16.84 1.64
C GLY A 33 7.28 -15.63 2.19
N GLY A 34 6.03 -15.83 2.59
CA GLY A 34 5.15 -14.79 3.11
C GLY A 34 3.76 -14.84 2.48
N HIS A 35 3.10 -13.70 2.46
CA HIS A 35 1.72 -13.49 2.01
C HIS A 35 1.63 -12.34 1.00
N ALA A 36 0.41 -11.97 0.62
CA ALA A 36 0.12 -10.87 -0.30
C ALA A 36 0.82 -9.56 0.11
N MET A 37 0.67 -9.14 1.38
CA MET A 37 1.11 -7.81 1.85
C MET A 37 2.52 -7.79 2.43
N ALA A 38 3.12 -8.94 2.72
CA ALA A 38 4.42 -9.02 3.36
C ALA A 38 5.14 -10.31 2.99
N ALA A 39 6.41 -10.19 2.60
CA ALA A 39 7.23 -11.34 2.26
C ALA A 39 8.68 -11.12 2.68
N GLY A 40 9.41 -12.22 2.84
CA GLY A 40 10.85 -12.23 3.09
C GLY A 40 11.57 -13.11 2.09
N LEU A 41 12.84 -12.77 1.81
CA LEU A 41 13.69 -13.57 0.93
C LEU A 41 15.17 -13.58 1.37
N THR A 42 15.90 -14.57 0.87
CA THR A 42 17.37 -14.61 0.88
C THR A 42 17.87 -14.61 -0.56
N LEU A 43 18.82 -13.74 -0.87
CA LEU A 43 19.36 -13.55 -2.22
C LEU A 43 20.87 -13.84 -2.25
N LYS A 44 21.36 -14.35 -3.39
CA LYS A 44 22.81 -14.35 -3.68
C LYS A 44 23.31 -12.91 -3.81
N PRO A 45 24.46 -12.54 -3.21
CA PRO A 45 24.96 -11.17 -3.24
C PRO A 45 25.07 -10.58 -4.66
N ASP A 46 25.59 -11.37 -5.60
CA ASP A 46 25.86 -10.92 -6.97
C ASP A 46 24.57 -10.79 -7.82
N SER A 47 23.43 -11.21 -7.29
CA SER A 47 22.14 -11.14 -7.99
C SER A 47 21.32 -9.91 -7.63
N LEU A 48 21.80 -9.03 -6.74
CA LEU A 48 21.02 -7.89 -6.24
C LEU A 48 20.55 -6.96 -7.36
N THR A 49 21.43 -6.61 -8.29
CA THR A 49 21.09 -5.70 -9.40
C THR A 49 20.02 -6.31 -10.30
N ALA A 50 20.25 -7.54 -10.80
CA ALA A 50 19.30 -8.25 -11.65
C ALA A 50 17.94 -8.46 -10.95
N PHE A 51 17.95 -8.80 -9.65
CA PHE A 51 16.74 -8.95 -8.85
C PHE A 51 15.92 -7.67 -8.79
N ARG A 52 16.57 -6.51 -8.57
CA ARG A 52 15.87 -5.22 -8.50
C ARG A 52 15.19 -4.88 -9.82
N GLU A 53 15.91 -5.05 -10.93
CA GLU A 53 15.40 -4.78 -12.28
C GLU A 53 14.22 -5.71 -12.62
N THR A 54 14.37 -7.01 -12.35
CA THR A 54 13.33 -7.99 -12.62
C THR A 54 12.10 -7.79 -11.75
N LEU A 55 12.27 -7.41 -10.47
CA LEU A 55 11.15 -7.13 -9.58
C LEU A 55 10.37 -5.89 -10.05
N ASP A 56 11.05 -4.81 -10.43
CA ASP A 56 10.40 -3.60 -10.98
C ASP A 56 9.61 -3.94 -12.26
N GLU A 57 10.21 -4.72 -13.16
CA GLU A 57 9.54 -5.15 -14.39
C GLU A 57 8.31 -6.03 -14.10
N VAL A 58 8.44 -7.03 -13.22
CA VAL A 58 7.32 -7.90 -12.82
C VAL A 58 6.19 -7.07 -12.23
N VAL A 59 6.49 -6.13 -11.32
CA VAL A 59 5.46 -5.29 -10.70
C VAL A 59 4.79 -4.42 -11.76
N ARG A 60 5.55 -3.69 -12.59
CA ARG A 60 4.99 -2.79 -13.62
C ARG A 60 4.13 -3.49 -14.66
N THR A 61 4.44 -4.74 -14.96
CA THR A 61 3.70 -5.53 -15.97
C THR A 61 2.51 -6.29 -15.38
N SER A 62 2.40 -6.37 -14.05
CA SER A 62 1.36 -7.16 -13.38
C SER A 62 0.21 -6.33 -12.81
N VAL A 63 0.30 -4.99 -12.84
CA VAL A 63 -0.69 -4.11 -12.21
C VAL A 63 -1.01 -2.89 -13.08
N ASP A 64 -2.21 -2.34 -12.88
CA ASP A 64 -2.59 -1.05 -13.45
C ASP A 64 -1.79 0.09 -12.79
N ARG A 65 -1.39 1.10 -13.56
CA ARG A 65 -0.56 2.21 -13.03
C ARG A 65 -1.29 3.07 -12.00
N SER A 66 -2.63 3.11 -12.04
CA SER A 66 -3.46 3.88 -11.11
C SER A 66 -3.25 3.46 -9.65
N ILE A 67 -2.78 2.24 -9.37
CA ILE A 67 -2.52 1.81 -7.99
C ILE A 67 -1.37 2.57 -7.32
N PHE A 68 -0.51 3.23 -8.11
CA PHE A 68 0.59 4.05 -7.60
C PHE A 68 0.17 5.49 -7.33
N GLU A 69 -1.07 5.86 -7.67
CA GLU A 69 -1.62 7.17 -7.38
C GLU A 69 -2.10 7.22 -5.93
N ARG A 70 -1.91 8.37 -5.28
CA ARG A 70 -2.43 8.59 -3.94
C ARG A 70 -3.92 8.84 -4.01
N VAL A 71 -4.70 7.83 -3.66
CA VAL A 71 -6.16 7.95 -3.50
C VAL A 71 -6.49 8.24 -2.04
N ILE A 72 -7.30 9.27 -1.80
CA ILE A 72 -7.92 9.53 -0.50
C ILE A 72 -9.41 9.26 -0.69
N LEU A 73 -9.90 8.20 -0.05
CA LEU A 73 -11.33 7.94 0.01
C LEU A 73 -11.92 8.87 1.08
N THR A 74 -13.06 9.47 0.76
CA THR A 74 -13.77 10.37 1.66
C THR A 74 -15.23 9.94 1.73
N ASP A 75 -15.87 10.23 2.87
CA ASP A 75 -17.29 10.00 3.11
C ASP A 75 -18.18 11.12 2.54
N GLY A 76 -17.58 11.98 1.70
CA GLY A 76 -18.23 13.14 1.10
C GLY A 76 -18.04 14.42 1.91
N GLY A 77 -18.74 15.47 1.50
CA GLY A 77 -18.76 16.75 2.19
C GLY A 77 -19.90 16.82 3.20
N LEU A 78 -19.67 17.58 4.27
CA LEU A 78 -20.69 17.93 5.24
C LEU A 78 -21.42 19.20 4.82
N ALA A 79 -22.73 19.27 5.05
CA ALA A 79 -23.43 20.54 5.03
C ALA A 79 -22.92 21.45 6.17
N PRO A 80 -22.98 22.79 6.02
CA PRO A 80 -22.44 23.70 7.03
C PRO A 80 -23.03 23.51 8.44
N ASP A 81 -24.29 23.09 8.54
CA ASP A 81 -25.01 22.81 9.78
C ASP A 81 -24.70 21.43 10.39
N GLU A 82 -24.02 20.55 9.66
CA GLU A 82 -23.52 19.27 10.18
C GLU A 82 -22.16 19.41 10.88
N ILE A 83 -21.41 20.48 10.58
CA ILE A 83 -20.09 20.76 11.17
C ILE A 83 -20.26 21.30 12.60
N THR A 84 -20.48 20.38 13.54
CA THR A 84 -20.83 20.68 14.93
C THR A 84 -19.95 19.94 15.92
N GLU A 85 -19.83 20.49 17.15
CA GLU A 85 -19.15 19.80 18.26
C GLU A 85 -19.80 18.44 18.57
N GLN A 86 -21.12 18.36 18.47
CA GLN A 86 -21.87 17.12 18.67
C GLN A 86 -21.42 16.02 17.70
N LEU A 87 -21.24 16.33 16.41
CA LEU A 87 -20.73 15.36 15.43
C LEU A 87 -19.33 14.87 15.82
N ILE A 88 -18.45 15.79 16.24
CA ILE A 88 -17.09 15.47 16.69
C ILE A 88 -17.14 14.50 17.88
N GLU A 89 -17.99 14.77 18.88
CA GLU A 89 -18.17 13.90 20.04
C GLU A 89 -18.67 12.51 19.63
N GLN A 90 -19.64 12.44 18.72
CA GLN A 90 -20.19 11.16 18.24
C GLN A 90 -19.12 10.30 17.55
N ILE A 91 -18.26 10.92 16.73
CA ILE A 91 -17.14 10.23 16.06
C ILE A 91 -16.10 9.74 17.06
N ASN A 92 -15.76 10.57 18.05
CA ASN A 92 -14.74 10.24 19.06
C ASN A 92 -15.16 9.12 20.03
N GLN A 93 -16.47 8.87 20.17
CA GLN A 93 -16.99 7.78 21.00
C GLN A 93 -16.89 6.40 20.34
N GLN A 94 -16.61 6.33 19.03
CA GLN A 94 -16.52 5.06 18.31
C GLN A 94 -15.11 4.45 18.40
N ILE A 95 -15.03 3.15 18.13
CA ILE A 95 -13.76 2.43 18.01
C ILE A 95 -13.44 2.28 16.53
N TRP A 96 -12.34 2.89 16.11
CA TRP A 96 -11.83 2.81 14.74
C TRP A 96 -10.66 1.85 14.65
N GLY A 97 -10.45 1.26 13.47
CA GLY A 97 -9.33 0.35 13.25
C GLY A 97 -9.34 -0.28 11.87
N GLN A 98 -8.44 -1.25 11.68
CA GLN A 98 -8.29 -1.93 10.40
C GLN A 98 -9.63 -2.56 9.95
N GLY A 99 -10.13 -2.12 8.80
CA GLY A 99 -11.41 -2.59 8.23
C GLY A 99 -12.64 -1.83 8.73
N PHE A 100 -12.47 -0.84 9.61
CA PHE A 100 -13.49 0.10 10.05
C PHE A 100 -12.83 1.43 10.38
N ASP A 101 -12.40 2.12 9.32
CA ASP A 101 -11.67 3.37 9.41
C ASP A 101 -12.58 4.51 9.91
N ALA A 102 -11.97 5.50 10.56
CA ALA A 102 -12.67 6.72 10.96
C ALA A 102 -13.13 7.50 9.72
N PRO A 103 -14.28 8.22 9.80
CA PRO A 103 -14.78 8.96 8.65
C PRO A 103 -13.85 10.12 8.27
N ILE A 104 -13.72 10.36 6.97
CA ILE A 104 -12.95 11.44 6.37
C ILE A 104 -13.90 12.29 5.54
N PHE A 105 -14.16 13.53 5.98
CA PHE A 105 -14.99 14.48 5.24
C PHE A 105 -14.15 15.41 4.37
N ALA A 106 -14.69 15.80 3.21
CA ALA A 106 -14.03 16.73 2.28
C ALA A 106 -15.00 17.80 1.81
N ASN A 107 -14.65 19.06 2.09
CA ASN A 107 -15.40 20.25 1.73
C ASN A 107 -14.48 21.27 1.05
N GLU A 108 -15.07 22.11 0.20
CA GLU A 108 -14.39 23.29 -0.35
C GLU A 108 -14.64 24.49 0.55
N PHE A 109 -13.58 25.23 0.89
CA PHE A 109 -13.66 26.40 1.75
C PHE A 109 -13.02 27.61 1.07
N THR A 110 -13.62 28.79 1.30
CA THR A 110 -13.00 30.07 0.95
C THR A 110 -12.23 30.60 2.16
N VAL A 111 -10.91 30.77 2.02
CA VAL A 111 -10.06 31.33 3.08
C VAL A 111 -10.21 32.86 3.08
N LEU A 112 -10.78 33.42 4.14
CA LEU A 112 -11.03 34.86 4.23
C LEU A 112 -9.83 35.65 4.77
N ARG A 113 -9.05 35.08 5.71
CA ARG A 113 -7.86 35.67 6.34
C ARG A 113 -6.93 34.55 6.84
N GLN A 114 -5.62 34.83 6.92
CA GLN A 114 -4.57 33.93 7.43
C GLN A 114 -3.83 34.58 8.59
#